data_AF-A0A7J4EHH7-F1
#
_entry.id   AF-A0A7J4EHH7-F1
#
_cell.length_a   1.000
_cell.length_b   1.000
_cell.length_c   1.000
_cell.angle_alpha   90.00
_cell.angle_beta   90.00
_cell.angle_gamma   90.00
#
_symmetry.space_group_name_H-M   'P 1'
#
loop_
_entity.id
_entity.type
_entity.pdbx_description
1 polymer ?
#
loop_
_entity_poly.entity_id
_entity_poly.type
_entity_poly.pdbx_seq_one_letter_code
_entity_poly.pdbx_strand_id
1 'polypeptide(L)'
;MENSKTVDKQAVYALADHTKCLAFMLGDGIVPSNVKAGYLARLMIRRSIRFLGRLGIKEPLSTLIEMHINDLAKDFPHLPKARDRINEIVAIETEKYRELMARGEKLVQRFLKEKKHIDVETLIDLYDTQGIHPDMVKQIAAQSGREITVPDNFDSLVAERHSSEKKKEVEKHLPLPQLPPTRLLYYKDHYMKKCGAKVVWSDTGNGRSWIALDNTVFYPEGGGQPSDTGVLRTSGKKVEVNYVDYVEKQGDVVIHHVKGEVTEGAEIEGEINWKRMYALMKHHTGTHLINSACRMVLGDHVWQAGSQLDTHEARFDFSHYKPLSHEEMERIEKLVNSFIGKEVAVEKQVVDRNTAEKMYGIRLYQGGVPEGRTIRVIHIPGIDVEACGGMHVDNTKEVERIKILKTERIQDGVNRIVFAAGNINVARIENEEQMLWSRIQQKLENLFLIENKEVDQPSRCLRDIAALFSV
;
A
#
# COMPACT_ATOMS: atom_id res chain seq x y z
N MET A 1 -21.65 -51.09 -18.51
CA MET A 1 -21.87 -49.96 -19.43
C MET A 1 -23.20 -49.32 -19.05
N GLU A 2 -23.32 -48.00 -19.20
CA GLU A 2 -24.50 -47.17 -18.88
C GLU A 2 -24.68 -46.72 -17.42
N ASN A 3 -23.92 -45.68 -17.01
CA ASN A 3 -24.49 -44.44 -16.46
C ASN A 3 -23.41 -43.38 -16.26
N SER A 4 -23.75 -42.11 -16.51
CA SER A 4 -22.91 -40.90 -16.51
C SER A 4 -22.13 -40.59 -17.81
N LYS A 5 -22.88 -40.31 -18.90
CA LYS A 5 -22.37 -39.70 -20.15
C LYS A 5 -22.98 -38.31 -20.38
N THR A 6 -23.03 -37.49 -19.35
CA THR A 6 -23.14 -36.04 -19.50
C THR A 6 -22.10 -35.42 -18.60
N VAL A 7 -20.86 -35.32 -19.10
CA VAL A 7 -19.90 -34.36 -18.58
C VAL A 7 -20.63 -33.03 -18.62
N ASP A 8 -20.81 -32.43 -17.45
CA ASP A 8 -21.52 -31.18 -17.28
C ASP A 8 -20.87 -30.11 -18.16
N LYS A 9 -21.42 -29.92 -19.37
CA LYS A 9 -20.83 -29.05 -20.40
C LYS A 9 -20.74 -27.61 -19.91
N GLN A 10 -21.70 -27.18 -19.09
CA GLN A 10 -21.70 -25.86 -18.48
C GLN A 10 -20.52 -25.71 -17.52
N ALA A 11 -20.26 -26.73 -16.69
CA ALA A 11 -19.11 -26.75 -15.80
C ALA A 11 -17.77 -26.75 -16.54
N VAL A 12 -17.66 -27.48 -17.67
CA VAL A 12 -16.45 -27.47 -18.50
C VAL A 12 -16.22 -26.09 -19.12
N TYR A 13 -17.26 -25.47 -19.70
CA TYR A 13 -17.15 -24.14 -20.28
C TYR A 13 -16.83 -23.07 -19.23
N ALA A 14 -17.47 -23.14 -18.06
CA ALA A 14 -17.19 -22.24 -16.96
C ALA A 14 -15.74 -22.38 -16.47
N LEU A 15 -15.23 -23.61 -16.32
CA LEU A 15 -13.84 -23.81 -15.90
C LEU A 15 -12.86 -23.22 -16.93
N ALA A 16 -13.08 -23.47 -18.22
CA ALA A 16 -12.23 -22.93 -19.29
C ALA A 16 -12.25 -21.39 -19.34
N ASP A 17 -13.41 -20.77 -19.15
CA ASP A 17 -13.53 -19.31 -19.07
C ASP A 17 -12.82 -18.76 -17.83
N HIS A 18 -13.01 -19.38 -16.67
CA HIS A 18 -12.39 -18.96 -15.41
C HIS A 18 -10.87 -19.05 -15.47
N THR A 19 -10.31 -20.12 -16.05
CA THR A 19 -8.86 -20.27 -16.21
C THR A 19 -8.27 -19.24 -17.15
N LYS A 20 -8.99 -18.88 -18.23
CA LYS A 20 -8.61 -17.78 -19.11
C LYS A 20 -8.65 -16.44 -18.37
N CYS A 21 -9.71 -16.16 -17.61
CA CYS A 21 -9.85 -14.97 -16.79
C CYS A 21 -8.68 -14.84 -15.79
N LEU A 22 -8.35 -15.93 -15.09
CA LEU A 22 -7.22 -15.99 -14.16
C LEU A 22 -5.87 -15.72 -14.82
N ALA A 23 -5.66 -16.17 -16.07
CA ALA A 23 -4.46 -15.88 -16.82
C ALA A 23 -4.25 -14.36 -16.97
N PHE A 24 -5.30 -13.61 -17.32
CA PHE A 24 -5.25 -12.15 -17.43
C PHE A 24 -5.15 -11.47 -16.06
N MET A 25 -6.00 -11.83 -15.09
CA MET A 25 -6.00 -11.20 -13.77
C MET A 25 -4.59 -11.27 -13.14
N LEU A 26 -4.00 -12.46 -13.10
CA LEU A 26 -2.69 -12.67 -12.49
C LEU A 26 -1.53 -12.21 -13.40
N GLY A 27 -1.72 -12.26 -14.72
CA GLY A 27 -0.78 -11.75 -15.73
C GLY A 27 -0.60 -10.23 -15.65
N ASP A 28 -1.69 -9.50 -15.46
CA ASP A 28 -1.73 -8.05 -15.29
C ASP A 28 -1.29 -7.59 -13.89
N GLY A 29 -0.98 -8.54 -12.99
CA GLY A 29 -0.39 -8.27 -11.68
C GLY A 29 -1.37 -8.20 -10.52
N ILE A 30 -2.63 -8.62 -10.69
CA ILE A 30 -3.56 -8.73 -9.56
C ILE A 30 -3.06 -9.80 -8.59
N VAL A 31 -2.86 -9.40 -7.34
CA VAL A 31 -2.47 -10.29 -6.25
C VAL A 31 -3.70 -10.71 -5.46
N PRO A 32 -3.96 -12.02 -5.28
CA PRO A 32 -5.06 -12.50 -4.44
C PRO A 32 -5.02 -11.93 -3.01
N SER A 33 -6.15 -11.43 -2.53
CA SER A 33 -6.30 -10.78 -1.23
C SER A 33 -7.73 -10.91 -0.69
N ASN A 34 -8.01 -10.28 0.46
CA ASN A 34 -9.37 -10.16 1.00
C ASN A 34 -10.08 -8.86 0.61
N VAL A 35 -9.52 -8.05 -0.29
CA VAL A 35 -10.08 -6.73 -0.64
C VAL A 35 -9.95 -6.42 -2.13
N LYS A 36 -10.89 -5.63 -2.67
CA LYS A 36 -10.83 -5.06 -4.05
C LYS A 36 -10.60 -6.14 -5.12
N ALA A 37 -9.82 -5.85 -6.16
CA ALA A 37 -9.53 -6.77 -7.26
C ALA A 37 -8.86 -8.09 -6.81
N GLY A 38 -8.07 -8.05 -5.74
CA GLY A 38 -7.42 -9.26 -5.19
C GLY A 38 -8.43 -10.25 -4.60
N TYR A 39 -9.53 -9.74 -4.05
CA TYR A 39 -10.65 -10.57 -3.62
C TYR A 39 -11.27 -11.34 -4.80
N LEU A 40 -11.50 -10.66 -5.93
CA LEU A 40 -12.06 -11.28 -7.13
C LEU A 40 -11.12 -12.36 -7.68
N ALA A 41 -9.81 -12.12 -7.71
CA ALA A 41 -8.84 -13.13 -8.15
C ALA A 41 -8.90 -14.40 -7.27
N ARG A 42 -8.97 -14.21 -5.94
CA ARG A 42 -9.13 -15.31 -4.98
C ARG A 42 -10.44 -16.07 -5.18
N LEU A 43 -11.55 -15.36 -5.37
CA LEU A 43 -12.86 -15.95 -5.66
C LEU A 43 -12.77 -16.85 -6.90
N MET A 44 -12.18 -16.34 -7.98
CA MET A 44 -12.03 -17.08 -9.23
C MET A 44 -11.12 -18.30 -9.10
N ILE A 45 -10.01 -18.21 -8.36
CA ILE A 45 -9.15 -19.38 -8.05
C ILE A 45 -9.95 -20.45 -7.31
N ARG A 46 -10.60 -20.09 -6.19
CA ARG A 46 -11.37 -21.03 -5.38
C ARG A 46 -12.52 -21.65 -6.15
N ARG A 47 -13.22 -20.86 -6.97
CA ARG A 47 -14.29 -21.32 -7.85
C ARG A 47 -13.76 -22.35 -8.84
N SER A 48 -12.65 -22.05 -9.52
CA SER A 48 -12.02 -22.97 -10.47
C SER A 48 -11.60 -24.29 -9.81
N ILE A 49 -11.03 -24.26 -8.59
CA ILE A 49 -10.70 -25.49 -7.83
C ILE A 49 -11.95 -26.33 -7.53
N ARG A 50 -13.09 -25.72 -7.19
CA ARG A 50 -14.36 -26.46 -7.01
C ARG A 50 -14.83 -27.12 -8.31
N PHE A 51 -14.70 -26.43 -9.44
CA PHE A 51 -15.04 -27.00 -10.75
C PHE A 51 -14.15 -28.18 -11.13
N LEU A 52 -12.84 -28.12 -10.84
CA LEU A 52 -11.93 -29.27 -11.01
C LEU A 52 -12.42 -30.49 -10.23
N GLY A 53 -12.77 -30.30 -8.95
CA GLY A 53 -13.31 -31.35 -8.11
C GLY A 53 -14.63 -31.93 -8.63
N ARG A 54 -15.57 -31.07 -9.05
CA ARG A 54 -16.87 -31.47 -9.63
C ARG A 54 -16.70 -32.30 -10.92
N LEU A 55 -15.73 -31.95 -11.75
CA LEU A 55 -15.45 -32.62 -13.02
C LEU A 55 -14.54 -33.84 -12.87
N GLY A 56 -13.97 -34.08 -11.69
CA GLY A 56 -13.02 -35.17 -11.44
C GLY A 56 -11.66 -34.97 -12.12
N ILE A 57 -11.30 -33.72 -12.48
CA ILE A 57 -10.02 -33.39 -13.09
C ILE A 57 -8.96 -33.36 -11.99
N LYS A 58 -7.92 -34.18 -12.14
CA LYS A 58 -6.82 -34.30 -11.15
C LYS A 58 -5.64 -33.37 -11.45
N GLU A 59 -5.62 -32.77 -12.63
CA GLU A 59 -4.56 -31.84 -13.01
C GLU A 59 -4.59 -30.57 -12.17
N PRO A 60 -3.43 -29.98 -11.83
CA PRO A 60 -3.36 -28.69 -11.16
C PRO A 60 -4.07 -27.59 -11.96
N LEU A 61 -4.65 -26.62 -11.25
CA LEU A 61 -5.27 -25.45 -11.88
C LEU A 61 -4.28 -24.67 -12.77
N SER A 62 -3.01 -24.62 -12.36
CA SER A 62 -1.93 -23.97 -13.13
C SER A 62 -1.76 -24.55 -14.52
N THR A 63 -1.97 -25.85 -14.71
CA THR A 63 -1.85 -26.51 -16.03
C THR A 63 -2.84 -25.93 -17.03
N LEU A 64 -4.09 -25.72 -16.62
CA LEU A 64 -5.13 -25.14 -17.49
C LEU A 64 -4.86 -23.66 -17.79
N ILE A 65 -4.36 -22.91 -16.80
CA ILE A 65 -3.96 -21.52 -17.00
C ILE A 65 -2.78 -21.45 -17.98
N GLU A 66 -1.81 -22.35 -17.87
CA GLU A 66 -0.65 -22.41 -18.76
C GLU A 66 -1.04 -22.73 -20.21
N MET A 67 -2.04 -23.58 -20.44
CA MET A 67 -2.59 -23.82 -21.78
C MET A 67 -3.07 -22.51 -22.41
N HIS A 68 -3.83 -21.69 -21.67
CA HIS A 68 -4.25 -20.37 -22.17
C HIS A 68 -3.09 -19.42 -22.40
N ILE A 69 -2.09 -19.40 -21.50
CA ILE A 69 -0.90 -18.55 -21.66
C ILE A 69 -0.17 -18.93 -22.96
N ASN A 70 -0.05 -20.21 -23.28
CA ASN A 70 0.60 -20.69 -24.50
C ASN A 70 -0.20 -20.31 -25.75
N ASP A 71 -1.52 -20.53 -25.74
CA ASP A 71 -2.39 -20.21 -26.87
C ASP A 71 -2.43 -18.70 -27.17
N LEU A 72 -2.34 -17.87 -26.12
CA LEU A 72 -2.44 -16.41 -26.20
C LEU A 72 -1.08 -15.70 -26.26
N ALA A 73 0.03 -16.43 -26.21
CA ALA A 73 1.38 -15.87 -26.08
C ALA A 73 1.74 -14.86 -27.20
N LYS A 74 1.23 -15.10 -28.41
CA LYS A 74 1.50 -14.25 -29.57
C LYS A 74 0.86 -12.88 -29.46
N ASP A 75 -0.40 -12.83 -29.02
CA ASP A 75 -1.18 -11.60 -28.92
C ASP A 75 -0.92 -10.87 -27.59
N PHE A 76 -0.56 -11.63 -26.54
CA PHE A 76 -0.36 -11.12 -25.18
C PHE A 76 1.00 -11.56 -24.61
N PRO A 77 2.12 -10.97 -25.08
CA PRO A 77 3.48 -11.40 -24.72
C PRO A 77 3.87 -11.11 -23.26
N HIS A 78 3.04 -10.38 -22.50
CA HIS A 78 3.23 -10.18 -21.07
C HIS A 78 2.81 -11.41 -20.24
N LEU A 79 1.86 -12.23 -20.73
CA LEU A 79 1.39 -13.42 -20.01
C LEU A 79 2.50 -14.47 -19.83
N PRO A 80 3.30 -14.84 -20.85
CA PRO A 80 4.41 -15.75 -20.65
C PRO A 80 5.47 -15.22 -19.68
N LYS A 81 5.72 -13.91 -19.65
CA LYS A 81 6.67 -13.28 -18.71
C LYS A 81 6.22 -13.40 -17.25
N ALA A 82 4.91 -13.51 -17.02
CA ALA A 82 4.32 -13.66 -15.69
C ALA A 82 4.15 -15.14 -15.28
N ARG A 83 4.52 -16.12 -16.12
CA ARG A 83 4.20 -17.55 -15.91
C ARG A 83 4.63 -18.08 -14.54
N ASP A 84 5.89 -17.90 -14.17
CA ASP A 84 6.44 -18.44 -12.92
C ASP A 84 5.70 -17.85 -11.71
N ARG A 85 5.44 -16.54 -11.75
CA ARG A 85 4.65 -15.84 -10.74
C ARG A 85 3.22 -16.38 -10.66
N ILE A 86 2.55 -16.55 -11.80
CA ILE A 86 1.17 -17.08 -11.86
C ILE A 86 1.12 -18.47 -11.22
N ASN A 87 2.07 -19.34 -11.57
CA ASN A 87 2.18 -20.69 -11.03
C ASN A 87 2.40 -20.67 -9.51
N GLU A 88 3.30 -19.83 -9.01
CA GLU A 88 3.55 -19.68 -7.57
C GLU A 88 2.30 -19.18 -6.81
N ILE A 89 1.63 -18.16 -7.34
CA ILE A 89 0.39 -17.61 -6.75
C ILE A 89 -0.69 -18.70 -6.67
N VAL A 90 -0.93 -19.42 -7.77
CA VAL A 90 -1.94 -20.47 -7.84
C VAL A 90 -1.62 -21.61 -6.89
N ALA A 91 -0.35 -22.02 -6.78
CA ALA A 91 0.08 -23.05 -5.84
C ALA A 91 -0.19 -22.64 -4.38
N ILE A 92 0.19 -21.42 -3.99
CA ILE A 92 -0.04 -20.88 -2.63
C ILE A 92 -1.53 -20.81 -2.31
N GLU A 93 -2.36 -20.26 -3.22
CA GLU A 93 -3.81 -20.16 -2.96
C GLU A 93 -4.50 -21.52 -2.98
N THR A 94 -4.00 -22.49 -3.76
CA THR A 94 -4.50 -23.87 -3.75
C THR A 94 -4.23 -24.54 -2.40
N GLU A 95 -3.02 -24.41 -1.86
CA GLU A 95 -2.68 -25.00 -0.56
C GLU A 95 -3.47 -24.34 0.58
N LYS A 96 -3.56 -23.00 0.60
CA LYS A 96 -4.39 -22.29 1.57
C LYS A 96 -5.85 -22.73 1.52
N TYR A 97 -6.39 -22.93 0.31
CA TYR A 97 -7.76 -23.41 0.16
C TYR A 97 -7.91 -24.86 0.66
N ARG A 98 -6.92 -25.72 0.43
CA ARG A 98 -6.91 -27.09 0.95
C ARG A 98 -6.92 -27.12 2.49
N GLU A 99 -6.06 -26.33 3.13
CA GLU A 99 -6.04 -26.19 4.59
C GLU A 99 -7.36 -25.64 5.13
N LEU A 100 -7.93 -24.66 4.44
CA LEU A 100 -9.24 -24.11 4.78
C LEU A 100 -10.32 -25.18 4.72
N MET A 101 -10.37 -25.99 3.65
CA MET A 101 -11.32 -27.09 3.51
C MET A 101 -11.17 -28.12 4.63
N ALA A 102 -9.93 -28.47 5.00
CA ALA A 102 -9.66 -29.42 6.09
C ALA A 102 -10.15 -28.92 7.46
N ARG A 103 -10.05 -27.61 7.72
CA ARG A 103 -10.55 -27.00 8.97
C ARG A 103 -12.04 -26.64 8.91
N GLY A 104 -12.56 -26.37 7.72
CA GLY A 104 -13.86 -25.78 7.51
C GLY A 104 -15.01 -26.69 7.94
N GLU A 105 -14.84 -28.02 7.92
CA GLU A 105 -15.88 -28.95 8.39
C GLU A 105 -16.25 -28.70 9.85
N LYS A 106 -15.24 -28.62 10.73
CA LYS A 106 -15.45 -28.32 12.15
C LYS A 106 -16.03 -26.91 12.35
N LEU A 107 -15.58 -25.95 11.55
CA LEU A 107 -16.00 -24.55 11.66
C LEU A 107 -17.48 -24.39 11.27
N VAL A 108 -17.90 -25.00 10.15
CA VAL A 108 -19.29 -25.02 9.71
C VAL A 108 -20.17 -25.76 10.71
N GLN A 109 -19.73 -26.91 11.24
CA GLN A 109 -20.50 -27.63 12.27
C GLN A 109 -20.71 -26.79 13.53
N ARG A 110 -19.69 -26.06 14.00
CA ARG A 110 -19.82 -25.12 15.12
C ARG A 110 -20.77 -23.98 14.79
N PHE A 111 -20.63 -23.39 13.61
CA PHE A 111 -21.47 -22.30 13.15
C PHE A 111 -22.95 -22.71 13.04
N LEU A 112 -23.22 -23.90 12.50
CA LEU A 112 -24.56 -24.48 12.44
C LEU A 112 -25.14 -24.73 13.84
N LYS A 113 -24.32 -25.07 14.84
CA LYS A 113 -24.82 -25.21 16.22
C LYS A 113 -25.21 -23.85 16.83
N GLU A 114 -24.43 -22.80 16.57
CA GLU A 114 -24.60 -21.47 17.16
C GLU A 114 -25.74 -20.67 16.49
N LYS A 115 -25.87 -20.71 15.16
CA LYS A 115 -26.94 -20.01 14.44
C LYS A 115 -28.11 -20.93 14.08
N LYS A 116 -29.32 -20.52 14.44
CA LYS A 116 -30.58 -21.22 14.09
C LYS A 116 -31.10 -20.87 12.68
N HIS A 117 -30.79 -19.68 12.17
CA HIS A 117 -31.19 -19.24 10.84
C HIS A 117 -29.96 -18.81 10.04
N ILE A 118 -29.88 -19.26 8.79
CA ILE A 118 -28.81 -18.94 7.85
C ILE A 118 -29.46 -18.28 6.66
N ASP A 119 -29.36 -16.95 6.63
CA ASP A 119 -29.77 -16.13 5.50
C ASP A 119 -28.60 -15.90 4.54
N VAL A 120 -28.89 -15.26 3.42
CA VAL A 120 -27.89 -14.94 2.38
C VAL A 120 -26.77 -14.07 2.94
N GLU A 121 -27.10 -13.09 3.78
CA GLU A 121 -26.11 -12.19 4.39
C GLU A 121 -25.14 -12.96 5.29
N THR A 122 -25.65 -13.91 6.09
CA THR A 122 -24.80 -14.79 6.89
C THR A 122 -23.87 -15.64 6.02
N LEU A 123 -24.33 -16.12 4.86
CA LEU A 123 -23.49 -16.88 3.94
C LEU A 123 -22.41 -16.00 3.31
N ILE A 124 -22.72 -14.74 3.00
CA ILE A 124 -21.75 -13.76 2.51
C ILE A 124 -20.71 -13.47 3.59
N ASP A 125 -21.13 -13.19 4.82
CA ASP A 125 -20.23 -12.94 5.94
C ASP A 125 -19.29 -14.12 6.21
N LEU A 126 -19.80 -15.35 6.14
CA LEU A 126 -18.99 -16.55 6.34
C LEU A 126 -17.96 -16.72 5.20
N TYR A 127 -18.34 -16.36 3.98
CA TYR A 127 -17.43 -16.37 2.84
C TYR A 127 -16.37 -15.26 2.95
N ASP A 128 -16.76 -14.03 3.31
CA ASP A 128 -15.86 -12.88 3.44
C ASP A 128 -14.88 -13.03 4.61
N THR A 129 -15.37 -13.52 5.75
CA THR A 129 -14.57 -13.60 6.98
C THR A 129 -13.80 -14.91 7.13
N GLN A 130 -14.41 -16.04 6.75
CA GLN A 130 -13.82 -17.37 6.93
C GLN A 130 -13.40 -18.01 5.60
N GLY A 131 -13.77 -17.44 4.45
CA GLY A 131 -13.45 -18.00 3.15
C GLY A 131 -14.30 -19.21 2.73
N ILE A 132 -15.32 -19.56 3.52
CA ILE A 132 -16.10 -20.79 3.36
C ILE A 132 -17.22 -20.56 2.36
N HIS A 133 -17.18 -21.27 1.24
CA HIS A 133 -18.18 -21.13 0.19
C HIS A 133 -19.53 -21.74 0.60
N PRO A 134 -20.68 -21.14 0.22
CA PRO A 134 -22.00 -21.66 0.58
C PRO A 134 -22.27 -23.10 0.15
N ASP A 135 -21.69 -23.56 -0.96
CA ASP A 135 -21.80 -24.97 -1.38
C ASP A 135 -21.26 -25.92 -0.32
N MET A 136 -20.15 -25.55 0.33
CA MET A 136 -19.56 -26.32 1.42
C MET A 136 -20.50 -26.30 2.64
N VAL A 137 -21.08 -25.14 2.95
CA VAL A 137 -22.07 -24.99 4.02
C VAL A 137 -23.27 -25.89 3.76
N LYS A 138 -23.81 -25.89 2.52
CA LYS A 138 -24.93 -26.71 2.07
C LYS A 138 -24.62 -28.20 2.21
N GLN A 139 -23.43 -28.63 1.76
CA GLN A 139 -23.01 -30.03 1.84
C GLN A 139 -22.92 -30.53 3.29
N ILE A 140 -22.29 -29.75 4.19
CA ILE A 140 -22.12 -30.13 5.60
C ILE A 140 -23.45 -30.04 6.37
N ALA A 141 -24.28 -29.05 6.05
CA ALA A 141 -25.61 -28.92 6.64
C ALA A 141 -26.50 -30.11 6.27
N ALA A 142 -26.44 -30.58 5.03
CA ALA A 142 -27.17 -31.77 4.59
C ALA A 142 -26.77 -33.03 5.38
N GLN A 143 -25.48 -33.21 5.70
CA GLN A 143 -25.01 -34.29 6.58
C GLN A 143 -25.55 -34.17 8.02
N SER A 144 -25.87 -32.96 8.46
CA SER A 144 -26.45 -32.66 9.77
C SER A 144 -27.98 -32.56 9.76
N GLY A 145 -28.64 -32.96 8.66
CA GLY A 145 -30.10 -32.93 8.52
C GLY A 145 -30.71 -31.53 8.39
N ARG A 146 -29.92 -30.50 8.06
CA ARG A 146 -30.40 -29.13 7.81
C ARG A 146 -30.34 -28.78 6.33
N GLU A 147 -31.43 -28.26 5.82
CA GLU A 147 -31.50 -27.75 4.45
C GLU A 147 -31.18 -26.26 4.43
N ILE A 148 -30.22 -25.87 3.57
CA ILE A 148 -29.81 -24.47 3.37
C ILE A 148 -30.05 -24.13 1.91
N THR A 149 -30.73 -23.01 1.69
CA THR A 149 -30.91 -22.46 0.35
C THR A 149 -29.74 -21.54 0.04
N VAL A 150 -28.99 -21.89 -1.02
CA VAL A 150 -27.91 -21.06 -1.55
C VAL A 150 -28.46 -20.37 -2.80
N PRO A 151 -28.39 -19.02 -2.92
CA PRO A 151 -28.79 -18.32 -4.13
C PRO A 151 -27.92 -18.72 -5.32
N ASP A 152 -28.54 -18.95 -6.48
CA ASP A 152 -27.83 -19.29 -7.72
C ASP A 152 -26.86 -18.17 -8.17
N ASN A 153 -27.15 -16.92 -7.79
CA ASN A 153 -26.34 -15.75 -8.09
C ASN A 153 -25.36 -15.36 -6.96
N PHE A 154 -25.08 -16.24 -6.01
CA PHE A 154 -24.23 -15.93 -4.84
C PHE A 154 -22.86 -15.34 -5.23
N ASP A 155 -22.14 -15.98 -6.16
CA ASP A 155 -20.83 -15.49 -6.62
C ASP A 155 -20.92 -14.06 -7.19
N SER A 156 -22.02 -13.72 -7.87
CA SER A 156 -22.26 -12.38 -8.43
C SER A 156 -22.55 -11.35 -7.33
N LEU A 157 -23.38 -11.69 -6.34
CA LEU A 157 -23.69 -10.82 -5.20
C LEU A 157 -22.43 -10.41 -4.44
N VAL A 158 -21.57 -11.40 -4.21
CA VAL A 158 -20.30 -11.20 -3.52
C VAL A 158 -19.33 -10.37 -4.38
N ALA A 159 -19.23 -10.65 -5.68
CA ALA A 159 -18.41 -9.86 -6.58
C ALA A 159 -18.86 -8.38 -6.64
N GLU A 160 -20.16 -8.12 -6.73
CA GLU A 160 -20.72 -6.76 -6.73
C GLU A 160 -20.36 -6.01 -5.45
N ARG A 161 -20.50 -6.64 -4.28
CA ARG A 161 -20.17 -6.04 -2.97
C ARG A 161 -18.71 -5.57 -2.90
N HIS A 162 -17.77 -6.35 -3.46
CA HIS A 162 -16.33 -6.04 -3.42
C HIS A 162 -15.81 -5.29 -4.65
N SER A 163 -16.64 -5.11 -5.69
CA SER A 163 -16.30 -4.34 -6.89
C SER A 163 -16.42 -2.82 -6.68
N SER A 164 -17.28 -2.40 -5.75
CA SER A 164 -17.51 -0.97 -5.48
C SER A 164 -16.42 -0.37 -4.59
N GLU A 165 -15.89 0.79 -4.99
CA GLU A 165 -15.05 1.59 -4.08
C GLU A 165 -15.93 2.09 -2.93
N LYS A 166 -15.54 1.79 -1.68
CA LYS A 166 -16.18 2.42 -0.52
C LYS A 166 -16.05 3.93 -0.68
N LYS A 167 -17.19 4.64 -0.75
CA LYS A 167 -17.21 6.11 -0.71
C LYS A 167 -16.41 6.56 0.51
N LYS A 168 -15.37 7.38 0.31
CA LYS A 168 -14.64 8.03 1.40
C LYS A 168 -15.65 8.74 2.30
N GLU A 169 -15.50 8.60 3.62
CA GLU A 169 -16.31 9.37 4.57
C GLU A 169 -16.20 10.87 4.23
N VAL A 170 -17.32 11.58 4.28
CA VAL A 170 -17.35 13.02 3.99
C VAL A 170 -16.56 13.73 5.07
N GLU A 171 -15.39 14.27 4.72
CA GLU A 171 -14.59 15.10 5.62
C GLU A 171 -15.42 16.31 6.07
N LYS A 172 -15.38 16.61 7.37
CA LYS A 172 -16.04 17.80 7.92
C LYS A 172 -15.29 19.04 7.46
N HIS A 173 -15.75 19.66 6.39
CA HIS A 173 -15.17 20.90 5.89
C HIS A 173 -15.58 22.13 6.70
N LEU A 174 -14.72 23.14 6.71
CA LEU A 174 -15.05 24.45 7.26
C LEU A 174 -16.00 25.17 6.28
N PRO A 175 -16.93 26.02 6.76
CA PRO A 175 -17.83 26.77 5.90
C PRO A 175 -17.07 27.94 5.26
N LEU A 176 -16.25 27.64 4.25
CA LEU A 176 -15.46 28.65 3.55
C LEU A 176 -16.33 29.50 2.63
N PRO A 177 -16.13 30.84 2.60
CA PRO A 177 -16.70 31.68 1.55
C PRO A 177 -16.06 31.36 0.19
N GLN A 178 -16.58 31.95 -0.88
CA GLN A 178 -15.95 31.82 -2.20
C GLN A 178 -14.62 32.59 -2.23
N LEU A 179 -13.51 31.84 -2.09
CA LEU A 179 -12.15 32.37 -2.10
C LEU A 179 -11.43 31.99 -3.40
N PRO A 180 -10.47 32.82 -3.87
CA PRO A 180 -9.61 32.45 -4.98
C PRO A 180 -8.66 31.28 -4.59
N PRO A 181 -8.18 30.47 -5.55
CA PRO A 181 -7.18 29.45 -5.30
C PRO A 181 -5.91 29.99 -4.62
N THR A 182 -5.42 29.30 -3.59
CA THR A 182 -4.15 29.65 -2.94
C THR A 182 -2.99 29.38 -3.89
N ARG A 183 -2.08 30.34 -4.06
CA ARG A 183 -0.87 30.15 -4.86
C ARG A 183 0.15 29.28 -4.11
N LEU A 184 0.38 28.07 -4.61
CA LEU A 184 1.25 27.07 -3.99
C LEU A 184 2.72 27.33 -4.35
N LEU A 185 3.44 28.07 -3.50
CA LEU A 185 4.83 28.45 -3.77
C LEU A 185 5.79 27.25 -3.68
N TYR A 186 5.46 26.26 -2.85
CA TYR A 186 6.25 25.04 -2.67
C TYR A 186 6.38 24.19 -3.94
N TYR A 187 5.52 24.37 -4.96
CA TYR A 187 5.70 23.74 -6.28
C TYR A 187 6.52 24.57 -7.26
N LYS A 188 6.73 25.87 -6.99
CA LYS A 188 7.59 26.74 -7.81
C LYS A 188 9.05 26.60 -7.41
N ASP A 189 9.30 26.57 -6.11
CA ASP A 189 10.62 26.35 -5.52
C ASP A 189 10.45 25.46 -4.28
N HIS A 190 10.88 24.20 -4.39
CA HIS A 190 10.73 23.20 -3.34
C HIS A 190 11.62 23.47 -2.12
N TYR A 191 12.61 24.35 -2.25
CA TYR A 191 13.54 24.73 -1.17
C TYR A 191 13.21 26.12 -0.61
N MET A 192 12.10 26.73 -1.04
CA MET A 192 11.61 27.98 -0.49
C MET A 192 11.08 27.77 0.94
N LYS A 193 11.75 28.38 1.92
CA LYS A 193 11.47 28.19 3.35
C LYS A 193 10.54 29.26 3.93
N LYS A 194 10.46 30.40 3.25
CA LYS A 194 9.78 31.60 3.72
C LYS A 194 9.03 32.28 2.60
N CYS A 195 7.90 32.90 2.91
CA CYS A 195 7.19 33.78 2.00
C CYS A 195 6.44 34.90 2.75
N GLY A 196 6.31 36.05 2.10
CA GLY A 196 5.32 37.04 2.50
C GLY A 196 3.95 36.69 1.91
N ALA A 197 2.90 36.78 2.71
CA ALA A 197 1.53 36.48 2.30
C ALA A 197 0.53 37.43 2.96
N LYS A 198 -0.68 37.45 2.43
CA LYS A 198 -1.82 38.17 2.99
C LYS A 198 -2.88 37.17 3.46
N VAL A 199 -3.42 37.40 4.64
CA VAL A 199 -4.57 36.64 5.15
C VAL A 199 -5.82 37.07 4.39
N VAL A 200 -6.41 36.16 3.61
CA VAL A 200 -7.61 36.41 2.79
C VAL A 200 -8.90 35.95 3.46
N TRP A 201 -8.77 35.16 4.52
CA TRP A 201 -9.88 34.72 5.36
C TRP A 201 -9.33 34.26 6.72
N SER A 202 -10.07 34.53 7.79
CA SER A 202 -9.79 33.97 9.11
C SER A 202 -11.08 33.61 9.85
N ASP A 203 -11.08 32.50 10.56
CA ASP A 203 -12.08 32.15 11.57
C ASP A 203 -11.38 31.76 12.87
N THR A 204 -12.04 31.97 14.01
CA THR A 204 -11.44 31.80 15.34
C THR A 204 -12.31 30.92 16.22
N GLY A 205 -11.69 30.04 17.00
CA GLY A 205 -12.39 29.21 17.98
C GLY A 205 -11.45 28.65 19.04
N ASN A 206 -11.85 28.71 20.31
CA ASN A 206 -11.12 28.12 21.45
C ASN A 206 -9.62 28.51 21.53
N GLY A 207 -9.27 29.77 21.23
CA GLY A 207 -7.88 30.27 21.26
C GLY A 207 -7.01 29.81 20.08
N ARG A 208 -7.64 29.32 19.00
CA ARG A 208 -7.02 28.98 17.71
C ARG A 208 -7.66 29.78 16.60
N SER A 209 -6.92 29.91 15.50
CA SER A 209 -7.44 30.47 14.24
C SER A 209 -7.27 29.47 13.10
N TRP A 210 -8.23 29.46 12.19
CA TRP A 210 -8.10 28.89 10.85
C TRP A 210 -7.94 30.03 9.88
N ILE A 211 -6.89 30.01 9.07
CA ILE A 211 -6.65 31.08 8.11
C ILE A 211 -6.39 30.55 6.70
N ALA A 212 -6.88 31.28 5.71
CA ALA A 212 -6.49 31.12 4.33
C ALA A 212 -5.53 32.25 3.92
N LEU A 213 -4.49 31.89 3.17
CA LEU A 213 -3.52 32.84 2.62
C LEU A 213 -3.69 32.93 1.10
N ASP A 214 -3.35 34.08 0.52
CA ASP A 214 -3.33 34.25 -0.94
C ASP A 214 -2.22 33.41 -1.62
N ASN A 215 -1.14 33.13 -0.88
CA ASN A 215 -0.03 32.27 -1.27
C ASN A 215 0.63 31.62 -0.05
N THR A 216 1.28 30.47 -0.22
CA THR A 216 1.92 29.77 0.90
C THR A 216 3.08 28.87 0.47
N VAL A 217 4.08 28.74 1.35
CA VAL A 217 5.15 27.73 1.29
C VAL A 217 4.84 26.47 2.10
N PHE A 218 3.76 26.48 2.90
CA PHE A 218 3.38 25.34 3.73
C PHE A 218 2.66 24.29 2.88
N TYR A 219 3.20 23.08 2.85
CA TYR A 219 2.58 21.93 2.22
C TYR A 219 1.40 21.41 3.08
N PRO A 220 0.18 21.32 2.53
CA PRO A 220 -0.96 20.70 3.22
C PRO A 220 -0.77 19.19 3.29
N GLU A 221 -1.34 18.53 4.32
CA GLU A 221 -1.33 17.07 4.39
C GLU A 221 -1.93 16.43 3.13
N GLY A 222 -1.25 15.41 2.59
CA GLY A 222 -1.71 14.73 1.38
C GLY A 222 -0.74 13.67 0.86
N GLY A 223 -1.29 12.61 0.27
CA GLY A 223 -0.51 11.53 -0.36
C GLY A 223 0.36 10.74 0.62
N GLY A 224 -0.05 10.65 1.90
CA GLY A 224 0.72 10.01 2.97
C GLY A 224 1.81 10.89 3.58
N GLN A 225 2.06 12.08 3.03
CA GLN A 225 2.96 13.07 3.62
C GLN A 225 2.19 13.95 4.62
N PRO A 226 2.62 14.03 5.90
CA PRO A 226 2.06 14.96 6.88
C PRO A 226 2.19 16.41 6.44
N SER A 227 1.31 17.26 6.96
CA SER A 227 1.41 18.70 6.73
C SER A 227 2.71 19.30 7.27
N ASP A 228 3.06 20.45 6.73
CA ASP A 228 4.08 21.30 7.32
C ASP A 228 3.64 21.90 8.65
N THR A 229 4.65 22.31 9.40
CA THR A 229 4.52 23.13 10.60
C THR A 229 5.50 24.29 10.52
N GLY A 230 5.28 25.34 11.29
CA GLY A 230 6.15 26.51 11.24
C GLY A 230 5.59 27.67 12.03
N VAL A 231 5.98 28.88 11.60
CA VAL A 231 5.59 30.12 12.27
C VAL A 231 5.11 31.15 11.26
N LEU A 232 4.17 31.99 11.70
CA LEU A 232 3.73 33.19 11.00
C LEU A 232 4.11 34.40 11.85
N ARG A 233 4.74 35.40 11.23
CA ARG A 233 5.12 36.66 11.86
C ARG A 233 4.26 37.77 11.28
N THR A 234 3.45 38.41 12.11
CA THR A 234 2.64 39.57 11.69
C THR A 234 3.47 40.86 11.74
N SER A 235 3.26 41.72 10.76
CA SER A 235 3.92 43.04 10.71
C SER A 235 3.16 44.05 11.58
N GLY A 236 3.84 44.73 12.53
CA GLY A 236 3.21 45.69 13.46
C GLY A 236 4.19 46.31 14.48
N LYS A 237 3.69 47.12 15.44
CA LYS A 237 4.50 47.74 16.52
C LYS A 237 5.13 46.71 17.49
N LYS A 238 4.55 45.52 17.58
CA LYS A 238 5.12 44.32 18.21
C LYS A 238 4.97 43.17 17.20
N VAL A 239 6.04 42.43 16.96
CA VAL A 239 6.01 41.24 16.10
C VAL A 239 5.37 40.10 16.91
N GLU A 240 4.19 39.65 16.51
CA GLU A 240 3.58 38.46 17.09
C GLU A 240 4.01 37.23 16.29
N VAL A 241 4.35 36.16 17.01
CA VAL A 241 4.76 34.88 16.41
C VAL A 241 3.68 33.87 16.69
N ASN A 242 2.94 33.50 15.65
CA ASN A 242 1.90 32.50 15.72
C ASN A 242 2.41 31.17 15.16
N TYR A 243 2.04 30.05 15.77
CA TYR A 243 2.52 28.73 15.37
C TYR A 243 1.51 28.03 14.49
N VAL A 244 1.96 27.53 13.34
CA VAL A 244 1.19 26.65 12.46
C VAL A 244 1.51 25.21 12.86
N ASP A 245 0.51 24.47 13.35
CA ASP A 245 0.67 23.07 13.74
C ASP A 245 0.03 22.08 12.76
N TYR A 246 -0.87 22.56 11.89
CA TYR A 246 -1.49 21.74 10.85
C TYR A 246 -1.90 22.58 9.64
N VAL A 247 -1.84 21.97 8.45
CA VAL A 247 -2.24 22.59 7.18
C VAL A 247 -3.02 21.59 6.36
N GLU A 248 -4.20 21.98 5.88
CA GLU A 248 -5.07 21.16 5.04
C GLU A 248 -5.45 21.90 3.76
N LYS A 249 -5.95 21.17 2.76
CA LYS A 249 -6.47 21.75 1.51
C LYS A 249 -7.95 21.44 1.38
N GLN A 250 -8.80 22.46 1.24
CA GLN A 250 -10.23 22.31 0.95
C GLN A 250 -10.50 22.90 -0.43
N GLY A 251 -10.73 22.01 -1.42
CA GLY A 251 -10.78 22.39 -2.83
C GLY A 251 -9.43 22.94 -3.30
N ASP A 252 -9.40 24.22 -3.68
CA ASP A 252 -8.20 24.94 -4.11
C ASP A 252 -7.64 25.94 -3.08
N VAL A 253 -8.20 25.95 -1.88
CA VAL A 253 -7.79 26.83 -0.79
C VAL A 253 -6.97 26.03 0.22
N VAL A 254 -5.84 26.58 0.66
CA VAL A 254 -5.01 26.01 1.73
C VAL A 254 -5.35 26.69 3.05
N ILE A 255 -5.76 25.90 4.03
CA ILE A 255 -6.14 26.33 5.37
C ILE A 255 -5.03 26.00 6.35
N HIS A 256 -4.62 27.00 7.13
CA HIS A 256 -3.57 26.87 8.15
C HIS A 256 -4.25 26.93 9.52
N HIS A 257 -3.97 25.93 10.36
CA HIS A 257 -4.41 25.88 11.75
C HIS A 257 -3.32 26.55 12.60
N VAL A 258 -3.71 27.61 13.30
CA VAL A 258 -2.79 28.53 13.95
C VAL A 258 -3.12 28.63 15.44
N LYS A 259 -2.09 28.53 16.28
CA LYS A 259 -2.19 28.85 17.71
C LYS A 259 -2.08 30.37 17.89
N GLY A 260 -3.12 30.98 18.45
CA GLY A 260 -3.25 32.43 18.55
C GLY A 260 -4.30 32.99 17.59
N GLU A 261 -4.58 34.28 17.72
CA GLU A 261 -5.53 35.01 16.88
C GLU A 261 -4.79 35.69 15.72
N VAL A 262 -5.24 35.44 14.50
CA VAL A 262 -4.73 36.08 13.28
C VAL A 262 -5.92 36.66 12.53
N THR A 263 -5.88 37.97 12.28
CA THR A 263 -6.98 38.70 11.66
C THR A 263 -6.90 38.67 10.14
N GLU A 264 -8.08 38.62 9.51
CA GLU A 264 -8.21 38.81 8.06
C GLU A 264 -7.61 40.15 7.62
N GLY A 265 -6.95 40.15 6.46
CA GLY A 265 -6.29 41.31 5.89
C GLY A 265 -4.85 41.56 6.37
N ALA A 266 -4.39 40.85 7.42
CA ALA A 266 -3.04 40.99 7.93
C ALA A 266 -1.98 40.56 6.90
N GLU A 267 -0.86 41.29 6.86
CA GLU A 267 0.35 40.90 6.14
C GLU A 267 1.29 40.13 7.07
N ILE A 268 1.68 38.94 6.61
CA ILE A 268 2.44 37.98 7.41
C ILE A 268 3.65 37.44 6.65
N GLU A 269 4.73 37.17 7.37
CA GLU A 269 5.85 36.35 6.90
C GLU A 269 5.69 34.94 7.46
N GLY A 270 5.48 33.96 6.60
CA GLY A 270 5.44 32.55 6.95
C GLY A 270 6.81 31.90 6.81
N GLU A 271 7.21 31.08 7.78
CA GLU A 271 8.43 30.28 7.76
C GLU A 271 8.14 28.84 8.20
N ILE A 272 8.47 27.86 7.34
CA ILE A 272 8.29 26.44 7.64
C ILE A 272 9.42 25.90 8.53
N ASN A 273 9.13 24.84 9.27
CA ASN A 273 10.14 24.02 9.93
C ASN A 273 10.93 23.23 8.88
N TRP A 274 12.00 23.84 8.34
CA TRP A 274 12.80 23.25 7.27
C TRP A 274 13.41 21.89 7.64
N LYS A 275 13.84 21.70 8.89
CA LYS A 275 14.39 20.41 9.33
C LYS A 275 13.35 19.29 9.21
N ARG A 276 12.09 19.58 9.55
CA ARG A 276 10.96 18.67 9.37
C ARG A 276 10.69 18.41 7.89
N MET A 277 10.50 19.46 7.09
CA MET A 277 10.21 19.33 5.65
C MET A 277 11.29 18.52 4.93
N TYR A 278 12.57 18.84 5.16
CA TYR A 278 13.67 18.15 4.49
C TYR A 278 13.76 16.66 4.89
N ALA A 279 13.45 16.32 6.16
CA ALA A 279 13.34 14.91 6.56
C ALA A 279 12.17 14.21 5.83
N LEU A 280 11.02 14.87 5.68
CA LEU A 280 9.88 14.33 4.93
C LEU A 280 10.22 14.16 3.43
N MET A 281 10.89 15.11 2.80
CA MET A 281 11.35 15.02 1.40
C MET A 281 12.27 13.81 1.16
N LYS A 282 13.18 13.54 2.11
CA LYS A 282 14.06 12.36 2.06
C LYS A 282 13.26 11.06 2.14
N HIS A 283 12.33 10.96 3.08
CA HIS A 283 11.47 9.77 3.19
C HIS A 283 10.56 9.61 1.97
N HIS A 284 10.00 10.69 1.46
CA HIS A 284 9.12 10.65 0.29
C HIS A 284 9.88 10.12 -0.92
N THR A 285 11.04 10.72 -1.23
CA THR A 285 11.90 10.24 -2.32
C THR A 285 12.35 8.80 -2.05
N GLY A 286 12.66 8.47 -0.80
CA GLY A 286 12.94 7.11 -0.37
C GLY A 286 11.82 6.10 -0.64
N THR A 287 10.55 6.50 -0.51
CA THR A 287 9.40 5.66 -0.85
C THR A 287 9.40 5.30 -2.33
N HIS A 288 9.71 6.23 -3.24
CA HIS A 288 9.83 5.93 -4.68
C HIS A 288 10.98 4.95 -4.95
N LEU A 289 12.12 5.13 -4.28
CA LEU A 289 13.26 4.22 -4.41
C LEU A 289 12.93 2.81 -3.90
N ILE A 290 12.27 2.71 -2.74
CA ILE A 290 11.79 1.45 -2.16
C ILE A 290 10.77 0.78 -3.08
N ASN A 291 9.80 1.52 -3.61
CA ASN A 291 8.80 0.99 -4.53
C ASN A 291 9.45 0.38 -5.78
N SER A 292 10.38 1.12 -6.39
CA SER A 292 11.15 0.63 -7.55
C SER A 292 11.97 -0.61 -7.21
N ALA A 293 12.67 -0.62 -6.07
CA ALA A 293 13.46 -1.76 -5.64
C ALA A 293 12.58 -3.00 -5.36
N CYS A 294 11.42 -2.83 -4.73
CA CYS A 294 10.45 -3.91 -4.55
C CYS A 294 10.01 -4.50 -5.90
N ARG A 295 9.69 -3.68 -6.89
CA ARG A 295 9.32 -4.17 -8.24
C ARG A 295 10.46 -4.92 -8.92
N MET A 296 11.69 -4.43 -8.80
CA MET A 296 12.86 -5.07 -9.42
C MET A 296 13.26 -6.38 -8.73
N VAL A 297 13.06 -6.50 -7.41
CA VAL A 297 13.43 -7.70 -6.65
C VAL A 297 12.31 -8.74 -6.65
N LEU A 298 11.06 -8.31 -6.45
CA LEU A 298 9.91 -9.18 -6.24
C LEU A 298 9.11 -9.42 -7.52
N GLY A 299 9.08 -8.45 -8.44
CA GLY A 299 8.36 -8.52 -9.71
C GLY A 299 7.37 -7.37 -9.95
N ASP A 300 6.92 -7.24 -11.21
CA ASP A 300 6.06 -6.14 -11.68
C ASP A 300 4.63 -6.11 -11.10
N HIS A 301 4.21 -7.13 -10.32
CA HIS A 301 2.91 -7.15 -9.63
C HIS A 301 2.89 -6.32 -8.35
N VAL A 302 4.04 -5.81 -7.92
CA VAL A 302 4.12 -4.90 -6.78
C VAL A 302 3.44 -3.58 -7.15
N TRP A 303 2.37 -3.30 -6.42
CA TRP A 303 1.55 -2.11 -6.55
C TRP A 303 1.28 -1.52 -5.17
N GLN A 304 1.40 -0.20 -5.04
CA GLN A 304 1.20 0.50 -3.80
C GLN A 304 -0.24 0.31 -3.29
N ALA A 305 -0.36 -0.18 -2.06
CA ALA A 305 -1.60 -0.27 -1.31
C ALA A 305 -1.76 0.89 -0.33
N GLY A 306 -0.67 1.55 0.06
CA GLY A 306 -0.66 2.69 0.96
C GLY A 306 0.75 3.21 1.23
N SER A 307 0.85 4.46 1.69
CA SER A 307 2.11 5.03 2.20
C SER A 307 1.80 6.03 3.30
N GLN A 308 2.68 6.09 4.29
CA GLN A 308 2.64 7.08 5.37
C GLN A 308 4.07 7.49 5.71
N LEU A 309 4.33 8.79 5.74
CA LEU A 309 5.62 9.36 6.10
C LEU A 309 5.57 9.91 7.53
N ASP A 310 6.71 9.85 8.21
CA ASP A 310 7.02 10.58 9.42
C ASP A 310 8.42 11.20 9.29
N THR A 311 8.78 12.10 10.20
CA THR A 311 10.13 12.68 10.25
C THR A 311 11.24 11.69 10.62
N HIS A 312 10.89 10.57 11.24
CA HIS A 312 11.84 9.55 11.71
C HIS A 312 11.83 8.26 10.90
N GLU A 313 10.67 7.85 10.42
CA GLU A 313 10.46 6.63 9.64
C GLU A 313 9.35 6.82 8.59
N ALA A 314 9.24 5.90 7.64
CA ALA A 314 8.17 5.85 6.67
C ALA A 314 7.69 4.40 6.48
N ARG A 315 6.44 4.28 6.04
CA ARG A 315 5.75 3.03 5.78
C ARG A 315 5.34 2.97 4.32
N PHE A 316 5.63 1.85 3.69
CA PHE A 316 5.25 1.57 2.31
C PHE A 316 4.54 0.23 2.25
N ASP A 317 3.27 0.25 1.89
CA ASP A 317 2.41 -0.92 1.78
C ASP A 317 2.24 -1.26 0.30
N PHE A 318 2.41 -2.52 -0.05
CA PHE A 318 2.37 -2.96 -1.43
C PHE A 318 1.79 -4.36 -1.60
N SER A 319 1.27 -4.63 -2.79
CA SER A 319 0.74 -5.93 -3.16
C SER A 319 1.86 -6.96 -3.33
N HIS A 320 1.80 -8.03 -2.55
CA HIS A 320 2.70 -9.18 -2.68
C HIS A 320 2.06 -10.43 -2.04
N TYR A 321 2.19 -11.59 -2.69
CA TYR A 321 1.41 -12.79 -2.37
C TYR A 321 1.97 -13.62 -1.20
N LYS A 322 3.22 -13.37 -0.79
CA LYS A 322 3.90 -14.04 0.34
C LYS A 322 4.56 -13.02 1.28
N PRO A 323 4.94 -13.39 2.51
CA PRO A 323 5.84 -12.59 3.34
C PRO A 323 7.21 -12.42 2.66
N LEU A 324 7.89 -11.30 2.93
CA LEU A 324 9.25 -11.09 2.44
C LEU A 324 10.21 -11.96 3.26
N SER A 325 11.08 -12.68 2.55
CA SER A 325 12.23 -13.35 3.13
C SER A 325 13.32 -12.35 3.54
N HIS A 326 14.23 -12.79 4.41
CA HIS A 326 15.37 -11.98 4.82
C HIS A 326 16.27 -11.59 3.64
N GLU A 327 16.55 -12.53 2.74
CA GLU A 327 17.35 -12.29 1.55
C GLU A 327 16.71 -11.26 0.62
N GLU A 328 15.38 -11.32 0.41
CA GLU A 328 14.65 -10.31 -0.36
C GLU A 328 14.74 -8.93 0.29
N MET A 329 14.59 -8.85 1.62
CA MET A 329 14.74 -7.60 2.37
C MET A 329 16.14 -6.99 2.19
N GLU A 330 17.21 -7.79 2.34
CA GLU A 330 18.59 -7.34 2.15
C GLU A 330 18.85 -6.89 0.70
N ARG A 331 18.33 -7.63 -0.28
CA ARG A 331 18.44 -7.28 -1.70
C ARG A 331 17.73 -5.97 -2.01
N ILE A 332 16.54 -5.73 -1.45
CA ILE A 332 15.81 -4.46 -1.59
C ILE A 332 16.63 -3.32 -0.97
N GLU A 333 17.09 -3.47 0.27
CA GLU A 333 17.87 -2.42 0.95
C GLU A 333 19.16 -2.07 0.19
N LYS A 334 19.90 -3.08 -0.28
CA LYS A 334 21.11 -2.90 -1.08
C LYS A 334 20.81 -2.18 -2.40
N LEU A 335 19.75 -2.57 -3.08
CA LEU A 335 19.35 -1.97 -4.35
C LEU A 335 18.94 -0.51 -4.16
N VAL A 336 18.16 -0.18 -3.13
CA VAL A 336 17.78 1.19 -2.79
C VAL A 336 19.01 2.06 -2.52
N ASN A 337 19.96 1.59 -1.72
CA ASN A 337 21.18 2.37 -1.46
C ASN A 337 22.06 2.50 -2.71
N SER A 338 22.02 1.53 -3.64
CA SER A 338 22.67 1.68 -4.95
C SER A 338 22.03 2.78 -5.81
N PHE A 339 20.70 2.96 -5.72
CA PHE A 339 19.98 4.05 -6.39
C PHE A 339 20.37 5.43 -5.86
N ILE A 340 20.56 5.53 -4.54
CA ILE A 340 21.08 6.74 -3.89
C ILE A 340 22.49 7.04 -4.42
N GLY A 341 23.36 6.03 -4.49
CA GLY A 341 24.73 6.17 -5.00
C GLY A 341 24.86 6.49 -6.50
N LYS A 342 23.77 6.41 -7.29
CA LYS A 342 23.76 6.88 -8.68
C LYS A 342 23.71 8.40 -8.80
N GLU A 343 23.32 9.10 -7.74
CA GLU A 343 23.25 10.57 -7.69
C GLU A 343 22.45 11.20 -8.84
N VAL A 344 21.31 10.63 -9.20
CA VAL A 344 20.47 11.10 -10.32
C VAL A 344 19.54 12.23 -9.90
N ALA A 345 19.26 13.14 -10.83
CA ALA A 345 18.30 14.22 -10.62
C ALA A 345 16.88 13.67 -10.41
N VAL A 346 16.12 14.30 -9.52
CA VAL A 346 14.71 14.02 -9.29
C VAL A 346 13.91 15.13 -9.98
N GLU A 347 13.44 14.81 -11.18
CA GLU A 347 12.75 15.75 -12.07
C GLU A 347 11.29 15.90 -11.66
N LYS A 348 10.81 17.14 -11.52
CA LYS A 348 9.40 17.47 -11.27
C LYS A 348 8.83 18.14 -12.51
N GLN A 349 7.81 17.54 -13.10
CA GLN A 349 7.21 18.02 -14.34
C GLN A 349 5.70 18.13 -14.20
N VAL A 350 5.09 19.13 -14.82
CA VAL A 350 3.63 19.21 -14.99
C VAL A 350 3.33 18.95 -16.45
N VAL A 351 2.63 17.86 -16.74
CA VAL A 351 2.41 17.34 -18.10
C VAL A 351 0.94 17.02 -18.33
N ASP A 352 0.50 17.06 -19.59
CA ASP A 352 -0.83 16.58 -19.97
C ASP A 352 -0.95 15.08 -19.70
N ARG A 353 -2.06 14.66 -19.08
CA ARG A 353 -2.30 13.28 -18.64
C ARG A 353 -2.11 12.26 -19.77
N ASN A 354 -2.68 12.52 -20.95
CA ASN A 354 -2.61 11.58 -22.07
C ASN A 354 -1.18 11.43 -22.59
N THR A 355 -0.39 12.50 -22.50
CA THR A 355 1.03 12.46 -22.87
C THR A 355 1.82 11.63 -21.87
N ALA A 356 1.59 11.85 -20.58
CA ALA A 356 2.24 11.09 -19.51
C ALA A 356 1.92 9.59 -19.59
N GLU A 357 0.65 9.22 -19.77
CA GLU A 357 0.23 7.82 -19.92
C GLU A 357 0.87 7.13 -21.13
N LYS A 358 1.04 7.85 -22.25
CA LYS A 358 1.74 7.31 -23.43
C LYS A 358 3.23 7.09 -23.18
N MET A 359 3.86 7.96 -22.40
CA MET A 359 5.30 7.88 -22.12
C MET A 359 5.63 6.84 -21.06
N TYR A 360 4.82 6.77 -20.00
CA TYR A 360 5.16 6.04 -18.76
C TYR A 360 4.16 4.92 -18.42
N GLY A 361 3.06 4.83 -19.16
CA GLY A 361 2.00 3.86 -18.90
C GLY A 361 1.20 4.16 -17.63
N ILE A 362 0.37 3.19 -17.24
CA ILE A 362 -0.48 3.30 -16.04
C ILE A 362 0.29 3.24 -14.72
N ARG A 363 1.60 2.88 -14.76
CA ARG A 363 2.47 2.83 -13.57
C ARG A 363 2.55 4.18 -12.86
N LEU A 364 2.24 5.27 -13.56
CA LEU A 364 2.09 6.60 -12.97
C LEU A 364 1.15 6.64 -11.76
N TYR A 365 0.18 5.73 -11.69
CA TYR A 365 -0.92 5.79 -10.72
C TYR A 365 -0.73 4.87 -9.51
N GLN A 366 0.51 4.52 -9.16
CA GLN A 366 0.85 3.77 -7.94
C GLN A 366 0.26 4.45 -6.69
N GLY A 367 0.51 5.75 -6.52
CA GLY A 367 -0.04 6.56 -5.43
C GLY A 367 -1.53 6.93 -5.57
N GLY A 368 -2.23 6.40 -6.56
CA GLY A 368 -3.61 6.76 -6.91
C GLY A 368 -3.70 7.62 -8.18
N VAL A 369 -4.93 7.81 -8.67
CA VAL A 369 -5.19 8.59 -9.89
C VAL A 369 -5.48 10.04 -9.49
N PRO A 370 -4.57 11.01 -9.76
CA PRO A 370 -4.86 12.42 -9.51
C PRO A 370 -6.00 12.90 -10.40
N GLU A 371 -6.68 13.97 -10.00
CA GLU A 371 -7.71 14.63 -10.83
C GLU A 371 -7.10 15.63 -11.82
N GLY A 372 -7.89 16.07 -12.79
CA GLY A 372 -7.51 17.13 -13.73
C GLY A 372 -6.82 16.68 -15.01
N ARG A 373 -6.73 17.60 -15.98
CA ARG A 373 -6.14 17.34 -17.31
C ARG A 373 -4.62 17.25 -17.28
N THR A 374 -3.98 18.07 -16.44
CA THR A 374 -2.53 18.07 -16.24
C THR A 374 -2.21 17.39 -14.91
N ILE A 375 -1.15 16.59 -14.89
CA ILE A 375 -0.70 15.88 -13.70
C ILE A 375 0.74 16.25 -13.38
N ARG A 376 1.07 16.30 -12.09
CA ARG A 376 2.45 16.47 -11.62
C ARG A 376 3.12 15.10 -11.59
N VAL A 377 4.20 14.96 -12.36
CA VAL A 377 4.99 13.73 -12.49
C VAL A 377 6.34 13.95 -11.82
N ILE A 378 6.70 13.01 -10.95
CA ILE A 378 8.03 12.87 -10.40
C ILE A 378 8.73 11.79 -11.21
N HIS A 379 9.82 12.16 -11.87
CA HIS A 379 10.62 11.27 -12.69
C HIS A 379 12.03 11.18 -12.11
N ILE A 380 12.44 9.97 -11.74
CA ILE A 380 13.77 9.63 -11.26
C ILE A 380 14.40 8.75 -12.36
N PRO A 381 15.22 9.30 -13.26
CA PRO A 381 15.66 8.63 -14.48
C PRO A 381 16.27 7.25 -14.23
N GLY A 382 15.74 6.24 -14.93
CA GLY A 382 16.20 4.85 -14.83
C GLY A 382 15.87 4.16 -13.50
N ILE A 383 15.00 4.75 -12.68
CA ILE A 383 14.62 4.23 -11.36
C ILE A 383 13.10 4.19 -11.21
N ASP A 384 12.43 5.35 -11.27
CA ASP A 384 10.99 5.43 -11.01
C ASP A 384 10.31 6.60 -11.73
N VAL A 385 9.01 6.46 -11.97
CA VAL A 385 8.17 7.54 -12.50
C VAL A 385 6.73 7.40 -12.01
N GLU A 386 6.25 8.41 -11.29
CA GLU A 386 4.92 8.37 -10.67
C GLU A 386 4.26 9.76 -10.68
N ALA A 387 2.94 9.78 -10.77
CA ALA A 387 2.16 10.99 -10.57
C ALA A 387 2.04 11.25 -9.05
N CYS A 388 2.77 12.26 -8.57
CA CYS A 388 2.86 12.53 -7.14
C CYS A 388 2.78 14.03 -6.84
N GLY A 389 1.99 14.40 -5.84
CA GLY A 389 1.85 15.77 -5.34
C GLY A 389 2.81 16.11 -4.20
N GLY A 390 3.58 15.15 -3.70
CA GLY A 390 4.45 15.35 -2.55
C GLY A 390 5.69 16.19 -2.79
N MET A 391 6.41 16.48 -1.70
CA MET A 391 7.66 17.20 -1.73
C MET A 391 8.84 16.23 -1.84
N HIS A 392 9.78 16.51 -2.74
CA HIS A 392 10.91 15.64 -3.05
C HIS A 392 12.21 16.42 -3.08
N VAL A 393 13.31 15.76 -2.70
CA VAL A 393 14.67 16.30 -2.89
C VAL A 393 14.98 16.47 -4.38
N ASP A 394 15.98 17.25 -4.75
CA ASP A 394 16.37 17.50 -6.14
C ASP A 394 17.29 16.41 -6.70
N ASN A 395 17.96 15.65 -5.85
CA ASN A 395 18.83 14.55 -6.26
C ASN A 395 18.77 13.36 -5.30
N THR A 396 18.86 12.13 -5.82
CA THR A 396 18.79 10.92 -4.98
C THR A 396 19.87 10.88 -3.90
N LYS A 397 21.02 11.51 -4.09
CA LYS A 397 22.08 11.58 -3.07
C LYS A 397 21.69 12.33 -1.81
N GLU A 398 20.73 13.25 -1.90
CA GLU A 398 20.23 14.01 -0.75
C GLU A 398 19.45 13.12 0.23
N VAL A 399 18.98 11.95 -0.21
CA VAL A 399 18.43 10.91 0.67
C VAL A 399 19.50 10.37 1.62
N GLU A 400 20.78 10.44 1.23
CA GLU A 400 21.98 10.00 1.94
C GLU A 400 22.08 8.49 2.11
N ARG A 401 21.14 7.87 2.82
CA ARG A 401 21.04 6.41 3.00
C ARG A 401 19.66 6.01 3.49
N ILE A 402 19.28 4.77 3.22
CA ILE A 402 18.04 4.15 3.70
C ILE A 402 18.36 2.86 4.45
N LYS A 403 17.66 2.63 5.56
CA LYS A 403 17.67 1.37 6.30
C LYS A 403 16.24 0.87 6.48
N ILE A 404 16.00 -0.37 6.08
CA ILE A 404 14.74 -1.08 6.31
C ILE A 404 14.75 -1.59 7.75
N LEU A 405 13.77 -1.15 8.53
CA LEU A 405 13.65 -1.44 9.96
C LEU A 405 12.97 -2.79 10.17
N LYS A 406 11.86 -3.02 9.45
CA LYS A 406 11.09 -4.26 9.51
C LYS A 406 10.21 -4.44 8.29
N THR A 407 9.81 -5.69 8.08
CA THR A 407 8.76 -6.08 7.14
C THR A 407 7.63 -6.78 7.89
N GLU A 408 6.39 -6.46 7.57
CA GLU A 408 5.22 -7.11 8.17
C GLU A 408 4.16 -7.40 7.13
N ARG A 409 3.44 -8.52 7.30
CA ARG A 409 2.28 -8.83 6.47
C ARG A 409 1.03 -8.26 7.12
N ILE A 410 0.50 -7.19 6.54
CA ILE A 410 -0.69 -6.49 7.07
C ILE A 410 -1.93 -7.37 6.92
N GLN A 411 -2.08 -7.97 5.75
CA GLN A 411 -3.15 -8.89 5.43
C GLN A 411 -2.73 -9.77 4.23
N ASP A 412 -3.61 -10.70 3.85
CA ASP A 412 -3.41 -11.45 2.62
C ASP A 412 -3.24 -10.53 1.41
N GLY A 413 -2.16 -10.76 0.65
CA GLY A 413 -1.85 -10.00 -0.55
C GLY A 413 -1.22 -8.63 -0.31
N VAL A 414 -1.06 -8.16 0.94
CA VAL A 414 -0.48 -6.84 1.26
C VAL A 414 0.63 -6.96 2.30
N ASN A 415 1.82 -6.52 1.93
CA ASN A 415 2.99 -6.44 2.80
C ASN A 415 3.37 -4.97 3.05
N ARG A 416 4.01 -4.71 4.19
CA ARG A 416 4.54 -3.40 4.56
C ARG A 416 6.04 -3.49 4.78
N ILE A 417 6.75 -2.50 4.25
CA ILE A 417 8.11 -2.15 4.63
C ILE A 417 8.06 -0.90 5.51
N VAL A 418 8.72 -0.94 6.65
CA VAL A 418 9.02 0.25 7.47
C VAL A 418 10.51 0.56 7.31
N PHE A 419 10.84 1.80 6.97
CA PHE A 419 12.21 2.22 6.71
C PHE A 419 12.50 3.61 7.27
N ALA A 420 13.77 3.92 7.51
CA ALA A 420 14.24 5.25 7.84
C ALA A 420 15.13 5.78 6.71
N ALA A 421 15.00 7.08 6.41
CA ALA A 421 15.82 7.78 5.43
C ALA A 421 16.63 8.92 6.06
N GLY A 422 17.84 9.13 5.55
CA GLY A 422 18.77 10.16 6.00
C GLY A 422 19.70 9.71 7.11
N ASN A 423 20.91 10.26 7.13
CA ASN A 423 21.99 9.89 8.03
C ASN A 423 21.60 9.96 9.50
N ILE A 424 20.92 11.04 9.91
CA ILE A 424 20.53 11.26 11.31
C ILE A 424 19.56 10.17 11.79
N ASN A 425 18.51 9.88 11.02
CA ASN A 425 17.50 8.91 11.42
C ASN A 425 18.07 7.49 11.42
N VAL A 426 18.84 7.13 10.38
CA VAL A 426 19.43 5.80 10.31
C VAL A 426 20.50 5.60 11.39
N ALA A 427 21.34 6.62 11.67
CA ALA A 427 22.37 6.51 12.71
C ALA A 427 21.76 6.38 14.11
N ARG A 428 20.62 7.04 14.36
CA ARG A 428 19.86 6.85 15.60
C ARG A 428 19.46 5.38 15.78
N ILE A 429 18.89 4.76 14.74
CA ILE A 429 18.48 3.35 14.79
C ILE A 429 19.68 2.43 14.99
N GLU A 430 20.77 2.62 14.24
CA GLU A 430 21.97 1.79 14.38
C GLU A 430 22.58 1.89 15.79
N ASN A 431 22.57 3.08 16.39
CA ASN A 431 23.01 3.25 17.78
C ASN A 431 22.09 2.53 18.77
N GLU A 432 20.77 2.57 18.57
CA GLU A 432 19.80 1.85 19.40
C GLU A 432 20.00 0.32 19.29
N GLU A 433 20.21 -0.19 18.09
CA GLU A 433 20.53 -1.60 17.83
C GLU A 433 21.86 -2.00 18.48
N GLN A 434 22.90 -1.18 18.33
CA GLN A 434 24.20 -1.42 18.96
C GLN A 434 24.09 -1.45 20.50
N MET A 435 23.34 -0.52 21.10
CA MET A 435 23.12 -0.49 22.55
C MET A 435 22.35 -1.74 23.03
N LEU A 436 21.31 -2.15 22.29
CA LEU A 436 20.56 -3.35 22.61
C LEU A 436 21.44 -4.61 22.51
N TRP A 437 22.23 -4.71 21.45
CA TRP A 437 23.18 -5.79 21.24
C TRP A 437 24.20 -5.88 22.38
N SER A 438 24.87 -4.78 22.72
CA SER A 438 25.81 -4.73 23.84
C SER A 438 25.16 -5.14 25.16
N ARG A 439 23.90 -4.75 25.41
CA ARG A 439 23.16 -5.15 26.61
C ARG A 439 22.86 -6.65 26.64
N ILE A 440 22.56 -7.26 25.50
CA ILE A 440 22.35 -8.71 25.40
C ILE A 440 23.66 -9.44 25.66
N GLN A 441 24.76 -9.01 25.02
CA GLN A 441 26.08 -9.59 25.23
C GLN A 441 26.49 -9.56 26.70
N GLN A 442 26.37 -8.40 27.35
CA GLN A 442 26.70 -8.26 28.78
C GLN A 442 25.88 -9.19 29.68
N LYS A 443 24.60 -9.39 29.38
CA LYS A 443 23.76 -10.32 30.14
C LYS A 443 24.18 -11.78 29.93
N LEU A 444 24.57 -12.15 28.71
CA LEU A 444 25.02 -13.51 28.40
C LEU A 444 26.41 -13.80 28.98
N GLU A 445 27.34 -12.84 28.97
CA GLU A 445 28.67 -12.99 29.56
C GLU A 445 28.64 -13.23 31.08
N ASN A 446 27.60 -12.74 31.76
CA ASN A 446 27.38 -13.04 33.18
C ASN A 446 26.90 -14.48 33.45
N LEU A 447 26.41 -15.18 32.42
CA LEU A 447 25.80 -16.51 32.54
C LEU A 447 26.61 -17.60 31.82
N PHE A 448 27.37 -17.24 30.80
CA PHE A 448 28.08 -18.15 29.91
C PHE A 448 29.49 -17.63 29.61
N LEU A 449 30.44 -18.56 29.50
CA LEU A 449 31.75 -18.29 28.89
C LEU A 449 31.59 -18.25 27.37
N ILE A 450 31.76 -17.06 26.77
CA ILE A 450 31.65 -16.87 25.31
C ILE A 450 33.04 -17.04 24.69
N GLU A 451 33.30 -18.20 24.05
CA GLU A 451 34.60 -18.52 23.46
C GLU A 451 34.83 -17.85 22.09
N ASN A 452 33.78 -17.63 21.30
CA ASN A 452 33.86 -17.02 19.98
C ASN A 452 32.94 -15.79 19.88
N LYS A 453 33.51 -14.64 19.53
CA LYS A 453 32.79 -13.40 19.19
C LYS A 453 32.89 -13.15 17.70
N GLU A 454 32.16 -13.92 16.89
CA GLU A 454 31.96 -13.49 15.50
C GLU A 454 31.07 -12.25 15.51
N VAL A 455 31.58 -11.15 14.93
CA VAL A 455 30.86 -9.88 14.86
C VAL A 455 30.25 -9.77 13.47
N ASP A 456 29.02 -10.26 13.32
CA ASP A 456 28.16 -9.78 12.24
C ASP A 456 27.54 -8.43 12.64
N GLN A 457 26.85 -7.75 11.73
CA GLN A 457 26.18 -6.50 12.03
C GLN A 457 25.13 -6.70 13.15
N PRO A 458 25.12 -5.86 14.20
CA PRO A 458 24.18 -5.98 15.32
C PRO A 458 22.72 -6.14 14.88
N SER A 459 22.30 -5.40 13.85
CA SER A 459 20.95 -5.47 13.30
C SER A 459 20.59 -6.85 12.75
N ARG A 460 21.56 -7.58 12.20
CA ARG A 460 21.36 -8.94 11.67
C ARG A 460 21.24 -9.93 12.82
N CYS A 461 22.19 -9.91 13.76
CA CYS A 461 22.15 -10.78 14.93
C CYS A 461 20.86 -10.58 15.77
N LEU A 462 20.42 -9.33 15.98
CA LEU A 462 19.19 -9.05 16.72
C LEU A 462 17.94 -9.60 16.00
N ARG A 463 17.92 -9.56 14.66
CA ARG A 463 16.82 -10.13 13.87
C ARG A 463 16.83 -11.66 13.92
N ASP A 464 18.00 -12.29 13.82
CA ASP A 464 18.12 -13.75 13.92
C ASP A 464 17.69 -14.25 15.30
N ILE A 465 18.09 -13.55 16.37
CA ILE A 465 17.61 -13.82 17.72
C ILE A 465 16.08 -13.69 17.78
N ALA A 466 15.51 -12.60 17.27
CA ALA A 466 14.06 -12.40 17.28
C ALA A 466 13.32 -13.52 16.52
N ALA A 467 13.88 -13.99 15.39
CA ALA A 467 13.32 -15.06 14.58
C ALA A 467 13.25 -16.40 15.34
N LEU A 468 14.20 -16.68 16.24
CA LEU A 468 14.18 -17.88 17.09
C LEU A 468 13.04 -17.89 18.11
N PHE A 469 12.54 -16.71 18.49
CA PHE A 469 11.48 -16.55 19.50
C PHE A 469 10.12 -16.17 18.92
N SER A 470 10.04 -15.85 17.62
CA SER A 470 8.76 -15.67 16.93
C SER A 470 8.10 -17.03 16.69
N VAL A 471 7.10 -17.33 17.53
CA VAL A 471 6.20 -18.50 17.40
C VAL A 471 5.08 -18.20 16.42
#